data_AF-A0A813FDF6-F1
#
_entry.id   AF-A0A813FDF6-F1
#
_cell.length_a   1.000
_cell.length_b   1.000
_cell.length_c   1.000
_cell.angle_alpha   90.00
_cell.angle_beta   90.00
_cell.angle_gamma   90.00
#
_symmetry.space_group_name_H-M   'P 1'
#
loop_
_entity.id
_entity.type
_entity.pdbx_description
1 polymer ?
#
loop_
_entity_poly.entity_id
_entity_poly.type
_entity_poly.pdbx_seq_one_letter_code
_entity_poly.pdbx_strand_id
1 'polypeptide(L)'
;LARESPTSLLEEELDVAAQLRLAIFLDQQSRNMRSQLDLAEKAEQLQEEVEMSIAACSELAVSLARRVLLRVTETTTTPATTPTTPTTPTTATTPTTPTTTTTPTKTKATTAELLQHAAASAAQLCFFTLVLRHTQRLPEIKEAERLLEELEVLDLQDAGPVVAAFRKSNAEALARLEALAYVQEALHEHEPEQVVSSASSAVAVPTGPGASQCLAPACKSQDFLAWVDDAAAWAKLATHPLCAELEEVLASHGLLSSSARLVLSYSGGVDSTAHLLLLLAVLRFRRRSSNFVNNNNSNNNNSNNHSDNSNNNDNNHNHNNNNFDSSRCVSGRAMDGPGLSCLLLCYPNRDQQEVEGEMQWTRWICQKLGVDFFVYNVRLTRPHGDVGSSGSSSCGLTREEYERHSKEIRFRMYRCLLEGAPEGEGAVLLGHHQDDMDENRLDHLMK
;
A
#
# COMPACT_ATOMS: atom_id res chain seq x y z
N LEU A 1 -30.17 30.00 14.18
CA LEU A 1 -29.41 29.72 15.43
C LEU A 1 -27.98 29.24 15.17
N ALA A 2 -27.64 28.60 14.04
CA ALA A 2 -26.26 28.20 13.71
C ALA A 2 -25.40 29.27 12.99
N ARG A 3 -25.96 30.45 12.64
CA ARG A 3 -25.27 31.48 11.80
C ARG A 3 -24.57 32.60 12.57
N GLU A 4 -24.93 32.84 13.82
CA GLU A 4 -24.19 33.71 14.74
C GLU A 4 -23.49 32.80 15.72
N SER A 5 -22.27 33.06 16.22
CA SER A 5 -21.54 32.13 17.08
C SER A 5 -21.88 32.35 18.57
N PRO A 6 -22.94 31.73 19.15
CA PRO A 6 -23.35 31.96 20.53
C PRO A 6 -22.97 30.73 21.39
N THR A 7 -22.16 29.82 20.82
CA THR A 7 -21.91 28.48 21.35
C THR A 7 -21.06 28.55 22.61
N SER A 8 -20.11 29.49 22.68
CA SER A 8 -19.24 29.60 23.87
C SER A 8 -20.00 29.89 25.17
N LEU A 9 -21.10 30.65 25.13
CA LEU A 9 -21.83 31.05 26.34
C LEU A 9 -22.79 29.97 26.83
N LEU A 10 -23.53 29.31 25.93
CA LEU A 10 -24.46 28.25 26.31
C LEU A 10 -23.75 26.96 26.73
N GLU A 11 -22.53 26.71 26.24
CA GLU A 11 -21.81 25.48 26.54
C GLU A 11 -21.10 25.52 27.92
N GLU A 12 -20.74 26.69 28.44
CA GLU A 12 -20.07 26.81 29.74
C GLU A 12 -21.01 26.56 30.92
N GLU A 13 -22.29 26.98 30.79
CA GLU A 13 -23.31 26.90 31.85
C GLU A 13 -23.94 25.51 32.02
N LEU A 14 -23.81 24.62 31.02
CA LEU A 14 -24.37 23.27 31.10
C LEU A 14 -23.47 22.34 31.92
N ASP A 15 -24.09 21.54 32.78
CA ASP A 15 -23.41 20.43 33.46
C ASP A 15 -23.08 19.29 32.47
N VAL A 16 -22.22 18.36 32.90
CA VAL A 16 -21.72 17.27 32.06
C VAL A 16 -22.86 16.38 31.54
N ALA A 17 -23.92 16.16 32.34
CA ALA A 17 -25.06 15.34 31.97
C ALA A 17 -25.92 16.02 30.88
N ALA A 18 -26.12 17.33 30.97
CA ALA A 18 -26.84 18.11 29.98
C ALA A 18 -26.06 18.20 28.66
N GLN A 19 -24.73 18.39 28.72
CA GLN A 19 -23.86 18.36 27.53
C GLN A 19 -23.93 17.00 26.81
N LEU A 20 -23.90 15.90 27.57
CA LEU A 20 -24.03 14.54 27.03
C LEU A 20 -25.35 14.35 26.26
N ARG A 21 -26.48 14.72 26.89
CA ARG A 21 -27.81 14.59 26.27
C ARG A 21 -27.97 15.48 25.05
N LEU A 22 -27.41 16.69 25.08
CA LEU A 22 -27.45 17.62 23.96
C LEU A 22 -26.65 17.07 22.77
N ALA A 23 -25.47 16.48 23.01
CA ALA A 23 -24.68 15.85 21.95
C ALA A 23 -25.45 14.72 21.25
N ILE A 24 -26.09 13.83 22.03
CA ILE A 24 -26.92 12.73 21.50
C ILE A 24 -28.10 13.28 20.68
N PHE A 25 -28.77 14.32 21.19
CA PHE A 25 -29.90 14.94 20.52
C PHE A 25 -29.50 15.55 19.16
N LEU A 26 -28.41 16.32 19.13
CA LEU A 26 -27.91 16.97 17.92
C LEU A 26 -27.51 15.95 16.85
N ASP A 27 -26.88 14.85 17.25
CA ASP A 27 -26.56 13.74 16.37
C ASP A 27 -27.81 13.09 15.76
N GLN A 28 -28.83 12.85 16.59
CA GLN A 28 -30.10 12.30 16.12
C GLN A 28 -30.82 13.24 15.14
N GLN A 29 -30.79 14.55 15.40
CA GLN A 29 -31.35 15.54 14.48
C GLN A 29 -30.60 15.56 13.14
N SER A 30 -29.26 15.53 13.17
CA SER A 30 -28.42 15.44 11.96
C SER A 30 -28.80 14.21 11.10
N ARG A 31 -29.03 13.05 11.72
CA ARG A 31 -29.47 11.84 11.01
C ARG A 31 -30.88 11.96 10.43
N ASN A 32 -31.82 12.53 11.19
CA ASN A 32 -33.18 12.76 10.70
C ASN A 32 -33.19 13.73 9.50
N MET A 33 -32.30 14.73 9.47
CA MET A 33 -32.17 15.64 8.34
C MET A 33 -31.58 14.94 7.10
N ARG A 34 -30.60 14.05 7.28
CA ARG A 34 -30.03 13.25 6.17
C ARG A 34 -31.09 12.35 5.50
N SER A 35 -31.90 11.66 6.29
CA SER A 35 -32.95 10.80 5.72
C SER A 35 -34.03 11.57 4.98
N GLN A 36 -34.27 12.84 5.34
CA GLN A 36 -35.14 13.73 4.58
C GLN A 36 -34.49 14.21 3.28
N LEU A 37 -33.16 14.39 3.26
CA LEU A 37 -32.40 14.80 2.08
C LEU A 37 -32.44 13.73 0.98
N ASP A 38 -32.29 12.45 1.35
CA ASP A 38 -32.41 11.31 0.42
C ASP A 38 -33.79 11.24 -0.26
N LEU A 39 -34.83 11.79 0.38
CA LEU A 39 -36.19 11.88 -0.17
C LEU A 39 -36.41 13.14 -1.03
N ALA A 40 -35.50 14.11 -0.96
CA ALA A 40 -35.64 15.45 -1.49
C ALA A 40 -34.69 15.74 -2.67
N GLU A 41 -34.39 14.74 -3.51
CA GLU A 41 -33.49 14.80 -4.68
C GLU A 41 -33.75 15.96 -5.70
N LYS A 42 -34.78 16.79 -5.52
CA LYS A 42 -35.25 17.74 -6.54
C LYS A 42 -35.02 19.23 -6.24
N ALA A 43 -34.31 19.59 -5.16
CA ALA A 43 -34.07 21.00 -4.84
C ALA A 43 -32.63 21.28 -4.40
N GLU A 44 -31.76 21.61 -5.36
CA GLU A 44 -30.32 21.89 -5.18
C GLU A 44 -30.03 22.96 -4.11
N GLN A 45 -30.84 24.02 -4.03
CA GLN A 45 -30.66 25.08 -3.01
C GLN A 45 -31.05 24.62 -1.59
N LEU A 46 -32.09 23.79 -1.45
CA LEU A 46 -32.48 23.22 -0.16
C LEU A 46 -31.45 22.18 0.30
N GLN A 47 -30.80 21.50 -0.64
CA GLN A 47 -29.76 20.53 -0.36
C GLN A 47 -28.57 21.18 0.36
N GLU A 48 -28.05 22.29 -0.16
CA GLU A 48 -26.89 22.98 0.43
C GLU A 48 -27.18 23.51 1.86
N GLU A 49 -28.36 24.10 2.10
CA GLU A 49 -28.74 24.59 3.44
C GLU A 49 -28.90 23.47 4.47
N VAL A 50 -29.46 22.33 4.05
CA VAL A 50 -29.62 21.15 4.90
C VAL A 50 -28.27 20.51 5.17
N GLU A 51 -27.37 20.40 4.18
CA GLU A 51 -26.00 19.90 4.35
C GLU A 51 -25.19 20.76 5.34
N MET A 52 -25.25 22.09 5.23
CA MET A 52 -24.62 23.00 6.20
C MET A 52 -25.17 22.82 7.62
N SER A 53 -26.49 22.62 7.75
CA SER A 53 -27.13 22.42 9.05
C SER A 53 -26.75 21.08 9.68
N ILE A 54 -26.69 20.01 8.87
CA ILE A 54 -26.17 18.69 9.25
C ILE A 54 -24.73 18.81 9.76
N ALA A 55 -23.87 19.51 9.01
CA ALA A 55 -22.47 19.73 9.40
C ALA A 55 -22.36 20.46 10.73
N ALA A 56 -23.09 21.57 10.91
CA ALA A 56 -23.08 22.36 12.14
C ALA A 56 -23.56 21.55 13.37
N CYS A 57 -24.65 20.78 13.23
CA CYS A 57 -25.15 19.91 14.31
C CYS A 57 -24.13 18.83 14.68
N SER A 58 -23.49 18.21 13.69
CA SER A 58 -22.44 17.21 13.92
C SER A 58 -21.21 17.81 14.60
N GLU A 59 -20.72 18.98 14.17
CA GLU A 59 -19.59 19.65 14.82
C GLU A 59 -19.89 20.02 16.28
N LEU A 60 -21.07 20.54 16.56
CA LEU A 60 -21.49 20.90 17.92
C LEU A 60 -21.59 19.67 18.82
N ALA A 61 -22.18 18.57 18.32
CA ALA A 61 -22.27 17.32 19.06
C ALA A 61 -20.88 16.78 19.44
N VAL A 62 -19.91 16.88 18.52
CA VAL A 62 -18.53 16.44 18.72
C VAL A 62 -17.78 17.35 19.70
N SER A 63 -17.96 18.66 19.59
CA SER A 63 -17.39 19.65 20.54
C SER A 63 -17.85 19.35 21.96
N LEU A 64 -19.17 19.17 22.15
CA LEU A 64 -19.77 18.79 23.43
C LEU A 64 -19.22 17.46 23.94
N ALA A 65 -19.09 16.47 23.05
CA ALA A 65 -18.56 15.17 23.43
C ALA A 65 -17.12 15.23 23.94
N ARG A 66 -16.24 15.96 23.25
CA ARG A 66 -14.87 16.18 23.71
C ARG A 66 -14.82 16.91 25.05
N ARG A 67 -15.69 17.90 25.27
CA ARG A 67 -15.76 18.63 26.55
C ARG A 67 -16.21 17.75 27.70
N VAL A 68 -17.19 16.88 27.49
CA VAL A 68 -17.62 15.89 28.48
C VAL A 68 -16.41 15.04 28.91
N LEU A 69 -15.64 14.51 27.95
CA LEU A 69 -14.45 13.71 28.24
C LEU A 69 -13.39 14.51 29.01
N LEU A 70 -13.13 15.76 28.62
CA LEU A 70 -12.14 16.61 29.29
C LEU A 70 -12.57 17.00 30.71
N ARG A 71 -13.82 17.44 30.92
CA ARG A 71 -14.31 17.84 32.24
C ARG A 71 -14.27 16.69 33.25
N VAL A 72 -14.59 15.47 32.81
CA VAL A 72 -14.52 14.29 33.69
C VAL A 72 -13.08 14.01 34.13
N THR A 73 -12.08 14.16 33.24
CA THR A 73 -10.65 14.05 33.62
C THR A 73 -10.18 15.13 34.59
N GLU A 74 -10.70 16.36 34.44
CA GLU A 74 -10.31 17.48 35.32
C GLU A 74 -10.87 17.31 36.72
N THR A 75 -12.10 16.79 36.87
CA THR A 75 -12.70 16.55 38.19
C THR A 75 -11.99 15.47 39.00
N THR A 76 -11.47 14.43 38.34
CA THR A 76 -10.83 13.30 39.03
C THR A 76 -9.36 13.56 39.40
N THR A 77 -8.73 14.55 38.78
CA THR A 77 -7.33 14.93 39.05
C THR A 77 -7.18 16.00 40.14
N THR A 78 -8.28 16.40 40.82
CA THR A 78 -8.20 17.30 41.97
C THR A 78 -7.22 16.71 42.99
N PRO A 79 -6.03 17.33 43.21
CA PRO A 79 -5.02 16.75 44.07
C PRO A 79 -5.64 16.59 45.44
N ALA A 80 -5.64 15.36 45.97
CA ALA A 80 -5.90 15.16 47.38
C ALA A 80 -4.88 16.06 48.10
N THR A 81 -5.36 17.17 48.66
CA THR A 81 -4.56 18.01 49.55
C THR A 81 -4.23 17.15 50.74
N THR A 82 -3.11 16.45 50.68
CA THR A 82 -2.56 15.74 51.81
C THR A 82 -2.41 16.78 52.91
N PRO A 83 -3.08 16.64 54.06
CA PRO A 83 -2.89 17.58 55.15
C PRO A 83 -1.42 17.52 55.54
N THR A 84 -0.68 18.58 55.23
CA THR A 84 0.69 18.75 55.68
C THR A 84 0.65 18.91 57.19
N THR A 85 0.90 17.82 57.91
CA THR A 85 1.20 17.86 59.33
C THR A 85 2.40 18.78 59.53
N PRO A 86 2.33 19.78 60.42
CA PRO A 86 3.46 20.67 60.67
C PRO A 86 4.56 19.88 61.39
N THR A 87 5.60 19.48 60.66
CA THR A 87 6.83 18.95 61.25
C THR A 87 7.75 20.09 61.64
N THR A 88 8.05 20.13 62.94
CA THR A 88 8.99 21.01 63.64
C THR A 88 10.37 21.04 62.96
N PRO A 89 11.06 22.20 62.93
CA PRO A 89 12.36 22.31 62.28
C PRO A 89 13.45 21.70 63.16
N THR A 90 14.18 20.71 62.62
CA THR A 90 15.46 20.29 63.17
C THR A 90 16.52 20.39 62.09
N THR A 91 17.62 20.99 62.47
CA THR A 91 18.73 21.51 61.67
C THR A 91 19.53 20.41 60.95
N ALA A 92 20.03 20.81 59.77
CA ALA A 92 21.32 20.46 59.16
C ALA A 92 21.44 19.34 58.11
N THR A 93 22.01 19.79 56.99
CA THR A 93 22.86 19.13 55.98
C THR A 93 22.22 18.35 54.83
N THR A 94 22.36 18.99 53.66
CA THR A 94 22.12 18.67 52.26
C THR A 94 22.59 17.27 51.83
N PRO A 95 21.83 16.60 50.96
CA PRO A 95 22.33 16.37 49.60
C PRO A 95 21.30 16.77 48.52
N THR A 96 21.77 17.47 47.50
CA THR A 96 21.00 17.86 46.31
C THR A 96 20.67 16.64 45.46
N THR A 97 19.48 16.09 45.65
CA THR A 97 18.87 15.12 44.73
C THR A 97 18.28 15.86 43.53
N PRO A 98 18.54 15.43 42.28
CA PRO A 98 17.94 16.05 41.10
C PRO A 98 16.41 15.90 41.18
N THR A 99 15.72 17.03 41.22
CA THR A 99 14.27 17.09 41.17
C THR A 99 13.84 16.74 39.74
N THR A 100 13.55 15.48 39.48
CA THR A 100 12.95 15.04 38.22
C THR A 100 11.56 15.67 38.13
N THR A 101 11.41 16.68 37.28
CA THR A 101 10.10 17.27 36.97
C THR A 101 9.29 16.21 36.20
N THR A 102 8.51 15.40 36.90
CA THR A 102 7.54 14.51 36.25
C THR A 102 6.42 15.37 35.70
N THR A 103 6.43 15.61 34.39
CA THR A 103 5.29 16.19 33.69
C THR A 103 4.06 15.32 33.99
N PRO A 104 2.98 15.86 34.57
CA PRO A 104 1.80 15.06 34.87
C PRO A 104 1.26 14.50 33.56
N THR A 105 1.33 13.17 33.42
CA THR A 105 0.66 12.46 32.33
C THR A 105 -0.84 12.62 32.52
N LYS A 106 -1.50 13.38 31.65
CA LYS A 106 -2.96 13.51 31.63
C LYS A 106 -3.58 12.12 31.46
N THR A 107 -4.19 11.59 32.52
CA THR A 107 -4.99 10.37 32.48
C THR A 107 -6.29 10.64 31.71
N LYS A 108 -6.66 9.74 30.80
CA LYS A 108 -7.93 9.80 30.07
C LYS A 108 -9.10 9.43 30.99
N ALA A 109 -10.29 9.97 30.73
CA ALA A 109 -11.49 9.71 31.54
C ALA A 109 -11.94 8.27 31.32
N THR A 110 -12.19 7.54 32.39
CA THR A 110 -12.71 6.17 32.33
C THR A 110 -14.23 6.17 32.16
N THR A 111 -14.77 5.09 31.60
CA THR A 111 -16.22 4.85 31.51
C THR A 111 -16.87 4.86 32.89
N ALA A 112 -16.21 4.33 33.91
CA ALA A 112 -16.71 4.34 35.29
C ALA A 112 -16.88 5.78 35.82
N GLU A 113 -15.89 6.64 35.59
CA GLU A 113 -15.98 8.06 35.94
C GLU A 113 -17.11 8.75 35.15
N LEU A 114 -17.30 8.43 33.87
CA LEU A 114 -18.40 9.00 33.08
C LEU A 114 -19.78 8.57 33.61
N LEU A 115 -19.96 7.29 33.94
CA LEU A 115 -21.19 6.78 34.56
C LEU A 115 -21.48 7.51 35.88
N GLN A 116 -20.46 7.71 36.71
CA GLN A 116 -20.58 8.33 38.03
C GLN A 116 -20.81 9.86 37.95
N HIS A 117 -19.99 10.58 37.18
CA HIS A 117 -19.99 12.04 37.13
C HIS A 117 -21.10 12.60 36.24
N ALA A 118 -21.47 11.91 35.16
CA ALA A 118 -22.53 12.36 34.27
C ALA A 118 -23.91 11.78 34.62
N ALA A 119 -24.00 10.92 35.65
CA ALA A 119 -25.19 10.12 35.96
C ALA A 119 -25.79 9.45 34.70
N ALA A 120 -24.90 9.01 33.80
CA ALA A 120 -25.27 8.48 32.50
C ALA A 120 -25.63 6.99 32.64
N SER A 121 -26.62 6.55 31.87
CA SER A 121 -26.87 5.11 31.69
C SER A 121 -25.90 4.52 30.65
N ALA A 122 -25.70 3.20 30.68
CA ALA A 122 -24.93 2.49 29.65
C ALA A 122 -25.45 2.77 28.23
N ALA A 123 -26.78 2.86 28.06
CA ALA A 123 -27.40 3.21 26.79
C ALA A 123 -27.02 4.63 26.35
N GLN A 124 -26.99 5.61 27.26
CA GLN A 124 -26.55 6.97 26.94
C GLN A 124 -25.07 7.01 26.53
N LEU A 125 -24.21 6.21 27.18
CA LEU A 125 -22.81 6.09 26.76
C LEU A 125 -22.65 5.36 25.42
N CYS A 126 -23.50 4.39 25.09
CA CYS A 126 -23.54 3.81 23.74
C CYS A 126 -23.96 4.87 22.69
N PHE A 127 -24.99 5.67 22.98
CA PHE A 127 -25.36 6.77 22.08
C PHE A 127 -24.27 7.85 22.00
N PHE A 128 -23.50 8.04 23.07
CA PHE A 128 -22.35 8.94 23.03
C PHE A 128 -21.23 8.45 22.11
N THR A 129 -20.93 7.14 22.13
CA THR A 129 -19.93 6.56 21.22
C THR A 129 -20.38 6.66 19.76
N LEU A 130 -21.69 6.65 19.49
CA LEU A 130 -22.25 6.94 18.17
C LEU A 130 -21.91 8.35 17.67
N VAL A 131 -21.99 9.37 18.53
CA VAL A 131 -21.59 10.75 18.20
C VAL A 131 -20.11 10.80 17.81
N LEU A 132 -19.25 10.16 18.60
CA LEU A 132 -17.82 10.06 18.31
C LEU A 132 -17.55 9.33 16.99
N ARG A 133 -18.29 8.25 16.72
CA ARG A 133 -18.17 7.48 15.48
C ARG A 133 -18.54 8.29 14.23
N HIS A 134 -19.59 9.10 14.31
CA HIS A 134 -20.03 9.94 13.18
C HIS A 134 -19.07 11.07 12.82
N THR A 135 -18.04 11.34 13.64
CA THR A 135 -16.95 12.25 13.27
C THR A 135 -16.18 11.76 12.05
N GLN A 136 -16.17 10.44 11.79
CA GLN A 136 -15.30 9.79 10.81
C GLN A 136 -13.81 10.12 11.00
N ARG A 137 -13.40 10.46 12.23
CA ARG A 137 -12.02 10.76 12.59
C ARG A 137 -11.45 9.63 13.43
N LEU A 138 -10.28 9.14 13.03
CA LEU A 138 -9.67 7.95 13.62
C LEU A 138 -9.46 8.05 15.15
N PRO A 139 -8.94 9.17 15.71
CA PRO A 139 -8.76 9.29 17.16
C PRO A 139 -10.07 9.16 17.95
N GLU A 140 -11.16 9.73 17.45
CA GLU A 140 -12.48 9.72 18.09
C GLU A 140 -13.14 8.35 18.03
N ILE A 141 -13.00 7.61 16.92
CA ILE A 141 -13.49 6.23 16.83
C ILE A 141 -12.70 5.30 17.76
N LYS A 142 -11.37 5.50 17.89
CA LYS A 142 -10.55 4.76 18.86
C LYS A 142 -10.97 5.04 20.30
N GLU A 143 -11.30 6.29 20.60
CA GLU A 143 -11.83 6.66 21.91
C GLU A 143 -13.22 6.04 22.15
N ALA A 144 -14.07 6.00 21.14
CA ALA A 144 -15.36 5.30 21.18
C ALA A 144 -15.20 3.79 21.45
N GLU A 145 -14.23 3.13 20.80
CA GLU A 145 -13.95 1.71 21.01
C GLU A 145 -13.50 1.45 22.45
N ARG A 146 -12.54 2.25 22.95
CA ARG A 146 -12.06 2.15 24.34
C ARG A 146 -13.21 2.27 25.36
N LEU A 147 -14.10 3.24 25.16
CA LEU A 147 -15.25 3.44 26.05
C LEU A 147 -16.20 2.22 26.03
N LEU A 148 -16.42 1.61 24.86
CA LEU A 148 -17.26 0.43 24.72
C LEU A 148 -16.60 -0.84 25.30
N GLU A 149 -15.28 -0.99 25.18
CA GLU A 149 -14.50 -2.05 25.85
C GLU A 149 -14.62 -1.95 27.37
N GLU A 150 -14.48 -0.74 27.92
CA GLU A 150 -14.64 -0.53 29.36
C GLU A 150 -16.09 -0.78 29.82
N LEU A 151 -17.09 -0.43 29.01
CA LEU A 151 -18.50 -0.74 29.31
C LEU A 151 -18.76 -2.25 29.35
N GLU A 152 -18.11 -3.03 28.48
CA GLU A 152 -18.25 -4.49 28.45
C GLU A 152 -17.65 -5.14 29.70
N VAL A 153 -16.50 -4.66 30.16
CA VAL A 153 -15.83 -5.17 31.38
C VAL A 153 -16.66 -4.91 32.64
N LEU A 154 -17.48 -3.87 32.67
CA LEU A 154 -18.33 -3.54 33.81
C LEU A 154 -19.51 -4.50 34.02
N ASP A 155 -19.74 -5.46 33.10
CA ASP A 155 -20.75 -6.52 33.18
C ASP A 155 -22.14 -6.04 33.66
N LEU A 156 -22.61 -4.96 33.04
CA LEU A 156 -23.93 -4.41 33.34
C LEU A 156 -25.01 -5.36 32.81
N GLN A 157 -25.68 -6.07 33.71
CA GLN A 157 -26.59 -7.20 33.45
C GLN A 157 -27.58 -7.00 32.28
N ASP A 158 -28.04 -5.76 32.04
CA ASP A 158 -29.03 -5.45 30.99
C ASP A 158 -28.45 -4.78 29.73
N ALA A 159 -27.17 -4.40 29.74
CA ALA A 159 -26.56 -3.62 28.65
C ALA A 159 -25.71 -4.46 27.69
N GLY A 160 -25.32 -5.67 28.07
CA GLY A 160 -24.40 -6.53 27.30
C GLY A 160 -24.73 -6.63 25.80
N PRO A 161 -25.97 -7.00 25.40
CA PRO A 161 -26.34 -7.11 23.98
C PRO A 161 -26.25 -5.77 23.22
N VAL A 162 -26.59 -4.65 23.87
CA VAL A 162 -26.53 -3.32 23.26
C VAL A 162 -25.08 -2.89 23.07
N VAL A 163 -24.24 -3.04 24.10
CA VAL A 163 -22.81 -2.74 24.03
C VAL A 163 -22.15 -3.55 22.93
N ALA A 164 -22.41 -4.86 22.85
CA ALA A 164 -21.87 -5.74 21.82
C ALA A 164 -22.27 -5.30 20.39
N ALA A 165 -23.52 -4.85 20.18
CA ALA A 165 -23.97 -4.34 18.90
C ALA A 165 -23.24 -3.04 18.50
N PHE A 166 -23.07 -2.12 19.45
CA PHE A 166 -22.33 -0.88 19.21
C PHE A 166 -20.84 -1.14 18.95
N ARG A 167 -20.22 -2.06 19.70
CA ARG A 167 -18.83 -2.50 19.48
C ARG A 167 -18.63 -3.05 18.08
N LYS A 168 -19.47 -3.99 17.66
CA LYS A 168 -19.39 -4.55 16.31
C LYS A 168 -19.40 -3.45 15.24
N SER A 169 -20.37 -2.53 15.34
CA SER A 169 -20.52 -1.44 14.36
C SER A 169 -19.40 -0.39 14.47
N ASN A 170 -18.82 -0.19 15.65
CA ASN A 170 -17.68 0.70 15.85
C ASN A 170 -16.38 0.08 15.32
N ALA A 171 -16.15 -1.22 15.53
CA ALA A 171 -15.03 -1.96 14.97
C ALA A 171 -15.04 -1.95 13.42
N GLU A 172 -16.21 -2.08 12.79
CA GLU A 172 -16.38 -1.94 11.34
C GLU A 172 -15.99 -0.53 10.85
N ALA A 173 -16.46 0.52 11.53
CA ALA A 173 -16.12 1.90 11.21
C ALA A 173 -14.62 2.17 11.42
N LEU A 174 -14.04 1.63 12.48
CA LEU A 174 -12.62 1.74 12.80
C LEU A 174 -11.77 1.08 11.71
N ALA A 175 -12.07 -0.17 11.35
CA ALA A 175 -11.38 -0.90 10.29
C ALA A 175 -11.41 -0.15 8.96
N ARG A 176 -12.56 0.43 8.61
CA ARG A 176 -12.71 1.27 7.41
C ARG A 176 -11.80 2.50 7.46
N LEU A 177 -11.82 3.26 8.56
CA LEU A 177 -10.99 4.46 8.70
C LEU A 177 -9.49 4.13 8.71
N GLU A 178 -9.09 3.02 9.32
CA GLU A 178 -7.69 2.58 9.31
C GLU A 178 -7.25 2.18 7.90
N ALA A 179 -8.10 1.48 7.15
CA ALA A 179 -7.84 1.16 5.75
C ALA A 179 -7.71 2.42 4.89
N LEU A 180 -8.60 3.40 5.05
CA LEU A 180 -8.54 4.68 4.32
C LEU A 180 -7.32 5.52 4.71
N ALA A 181 -6.97 5.56 6.00
CA ALA A 181 -5.76 6.24 6.48
C ALA A 181 -4.51 5.60 5.88
N TYR A 182 -4.44 4.26 5.86
CA TYR A 182 -3.35 3.55 5.20
C TYR A 182 -3.27 3.85 3.69
N VAL A 183 -4.40 3.93 2.98
CA VAL A 183 -4.40 4.31 1.57
C VAL A 183 -3.80 5.71 1.39
N GLN A 184 -4.20 6.67 2.21
CA GLN A 184 -3.66 8.03 2.14
C GLN A 184 -2.14 8.04 2.41
N GLU A 185 -1.69 7.38 3.48
CA GLU A 185 -0.27 7.21 3.82
C GLU A 185 0.49 6.57 2.64
N ALA A 186 -0.01 5.46 2.09
CA ALA A 186 0.60 4.74 0.98
C ALA A 186 0.69 5.56 -0.31
N LEU A 187 -0.29 6.43 -0.57
CA LEU A 187 -0.29 7.28 -1.77
C LEU A 187 0.70 8.45 -1.67
N HIS A 188 0.98 8.94 -0.47
CA HIS A 188 1.80 10.14 -0.27
C HIS A 188 3.23 9.81 0.16
N GLU A 189 3.38 8.90 1.11
CA GLU A 189 4.63 8.73 1.87
C GLU A 189 5.40 7.47 1.49
N HIS A 190 4.72 6.46 0.94
CA HIS A 190 5.36 5.17 0.70
C HIS A 190 6.11 5.11 -0.63
N GLU A 191 7.18 4.33 -0.62
CA GLU A 191 7.99 4.00 -1.78
C GLU A 191 8.29 2.49 -1.79
N PRO A 192 8.49 1.90 -2.98
CA PRO A 192 8.89 0.50 -3.09
C PRO A 192 10.33 0.30 -2.59
N GLU A 193 10.55 -0.76 -1.82
CA GLU A 193 11.86 -1.09 -1.25
C GLU A 193 12.72 -1.81 -2.29
N GLN A 194 13.94 -1.33 -2.53
CA GLN A 194 14.92 -2.05 -3.35
C GLN A 194 15.54 -3.17 -2.54
N VAL A 195 15.32 -4.41 -2.98
CA VAL A 195 15.72 -5.61 -2.24
C VAL A 195 17.08 -6.15 -2.69
N VAL A 196 17.47 -5.84 -3.93
CA VAL A 196 18.77 -6.25 -4.49
C VAL A 196 19.42 -5.02 -5.11
N SER A 197 20.50 -4.53 -4.50
CA SER A 197 21.29 -3.40 -5.03
C SER A 197 22.76 -3.74 -5.25
N SER A 198 23.26 -4.93 -4.87
CA SER A 198 24.68 -5.21 -5.00
C SER A 198 25.01 -6.70 -5.18
N ALA A 199 25.87 -6.98 -6.15
CA ALA A 199 26.29 -8.29 -6.64
C ALA A 199 27.13 -9.14 -5.65
N SER A 200 27.13 -8.84 -4.35
CA SER A 200 28.17 -9.34 -3.43
C SER A 200 27.76 -10.52 -2.53
N SER A 201 26.48 -10.90 -2.48
CA SER A 201 26.03 -12.02 -1.63
C SER A 201 25.30 -13.06 -2.45
N ALA A 202 25.90 -14.25 -2.56
CA ALA A 202 25.24 -15.41 -3.15
C ALA A 202 23.96 -15.71 -2.36
N VAL A 203 22.79 -15.37 -2.90
CA VAL A 203 21.53 -15.76 -2.28
C VAL A 203 21.38 -17.25 -2.48
N ALA A 204 21.33 -17.97 -1.36
CA ALA A 204 21.05 -19.40 -1.38
C ALA A 204 19.68 -19.63 -2.04
N VAL A 205 19.59 -20.71 -2.83
CA VAL A 205 18.31 -21.15 -3.39
C VAL A 205 17.32 -21.35 -2.21
N PRO A 206 16.07 -20.88 -2.32
CA PRO A 206 15.08 -21.06 -1.26
C PRO A 206 14.85 -22.55 -0.95
N THR A 207 15.23 -23.03 0.23
CA THR A 207 15.09 -24.44 0.64
C THR A 207 14.04 -24.68 1.73
N GLY A 208 13.32 -23.65 2.16
CA GLY A 208 12.36 -23.72 3.27
C GLY A 208 11.08 -24.55 2.97
N PRO A 209 10.36 -25.00 4.02
CA PRO A 209 9.13 -25.78 3.88
C PRO A 209 8.00 -25.02 3.18
N GLY A 210 7.90 -23.69 3.34
CA GLY A 210 6.95 -22.85 2.59
C GLY A 210 7.21 -22.83 1.09
N ALA A 211 8.40 -23.24 0.64
CA ALA A 211 8.65 -23.39 -0.78
C ALA A 211 7.76 -24.48 -1.38
N SER A 212 7.43 -25.58 -0.68
CA SER A 212 6.74 -26.73 -1.30
C SER A 212 5.31 -26.46 -1.82
N GLN A 213 4.68 -25.35 -1.44
CA GLN A 213 3.30 -25.00 -1.83
C GLN A 213 3.22 -24.00 -2.99
N CYS A 214 4.28 -23.21 -3.23
CA CYS A 214 4.42 -22.43 -4.45
C CYS A 214 4.81 -23.36 -5.63
N LEU A 215 4.72 -22.94 -6.90
CA LEU A 215 5.29 -23.70 -8.03
C LEU A 215 6.82 -23.59 -8.10
N ALA A 216 7.42 -22.62 -7.39
CA ALA A 216 8.88 -22.47 -7.21
C ALA A 216 9.67 -23.78 -6.90
N PRO A 217 9.18 -24.73 -6.09
CA PRO A 217 9.81 -26.02 -5.79
C PRO A 217 9.92 -26.97 -6.98
N ALA A 218 9.10 -26.85 -8.02
CA ALA A 218 9.32 -27.60 -9.27
C ALA A 218 10.65 -27.19 -9.93
N CYS A 219 11.17 -26.02 -9.57
CA CYS A 219 12.46 -25.49 -10.01
C CYS A 219 13.59 -25.76 -9.00
N LYS A 220 13.43 -26.69 -8.04
CA LYS A 220 14.48 -27.11 -7.07
C LYS A 220 15.70 -27.77 -7.71
N SER A 221 15.64 -28.10 -8.99
CA SER A 221 16.85 -28.37 -9.76
C SER A 221 17.71 -27.11 -9.76
N GLN A 222 18.93 -27.19 -9.19
CA GLN A 222 19.93 -26.13 -9.33
C GLN A 222 20.16 -25.74 -10.80
N ASP A 223 19.71 -26.58 -11.75
CA ASP A 223 19.85 -26.39 -13.17
C ASP A 223 18.66 -25.69 -13.85
N PHE A 224 17.58 -25.31 -13.15
CA PHE A 224 16.42 -24.68 -13.80
C PHE A 224 16.79 -23.43 -14.60
N LEU A 225 17.76 -22.66 -14.10
CA LEU A 225 18.34 -21.51 -14.79
C LEU A 225 19.80 -21.77 -15.24
N ALA A 226 20.26 -23.02 -15.35
CA ALA A 226 21.62 -23.29 -15.85
C ALA A 226 21.84 -22.75 -17.28
N TRP A 227 20.76 -22.65 -18.06
CA TRP A 227 20.79 -22.06 -19.40
C TRP A 227 20.90 -20.53 -19.40
N VAL A 228 20.70 -19.84 -18.25
CA VAL A 228 20.81 -18.36 -18.18
C VAL A 228 22.24 -17.91 -18.48
N ASP A 229 23.24 -18.74 -18.17
CA ASP A 229 24.64 -18.48 -18.52
C ASP A 229 24.99 -18.96 -19.95
N ASP A 230 24.07 -19.65 -20.64
CA ASP A 230 24.26 -20.13 -22.01
C ASP A 230 23.83 -19.06 -23.04
N ALA A 231 24.82 -18.41 -23.65
CA ALA A 231 24.60 -17.43 -24.70
C ALA A 231 23.84 -17.99 -25.92
N ALA A 232 23.97 -19.28 -26.24
CA ALA A 232 23.26 -19.90 -27.35
C ALA A 232 21.76 -20.06 -27.05
N ALA A 233 21.41 -20.38 -25.80
CA ALA A 233 20.02 -20.44 -25.35
C ALA A 233 19.32 -19.07 -25.47
N TRP A 234 20.00 -18.00 -25.05
CA TRP A 234 19.49 -16.63 -25.22
C TRP A 234 19.38 -16.21 -26.68
N ALA A 235 20.38 -16.53 -27.51
CA ALA A 235 20.31 -16.25 -28.94
C ALA A 235 19.12 -16.97 -29.59
N LYS A 236 18.87 -18.23 -29.21
CA LYS A 236 17.69 -18.98 -29.65
C LYS A 236 16.38 -18.33 -29.19
N LEU A 237 16.27 -17.94 -27.91
CA LEU A 237 15.09 -17.25 -27.38
C LEU A 237 14.83 -15.92 -28.09
N ALA A 238 15.87 -15.15 -28.40
CA ALA A 238 15.78 -13.89 -29.13
C ALA A 238 15.21 -14.05 -30.56
N THR A 239 15.30 -15.24 -31.16
CA THR A 239 14.68 -15.55 -32.46
C THR A 239 13.21 -15.92 -32.38
N HIS A 240 12.64 -16.05 -31.18
CA HIS A 240 11.22 -16.38 -30.99
C HIS A 240 10.32 -15.27 -31.58
N PRO A 241 9.19 -15.59 -32.24
CA PRO A 241 8.27 -14.59 -32.83
C PRO A 241 7.80 -13.53 -31.83
N LEU A 242 7.46 -13.94 -30.60
CA LEU A 242 7.06 -13.01 -29.54
C LEU A 242 8.16 -11.98 -29.18
N CYS A 243 9.44 -12.32 -29.32
CA CYS A 243 10.52 -11.35 -29.14
C CYS A 243 10.53 -10.30 -30.27
N ALA A 244 10.14 -10.68 -31.50
CA ALA A 244 10.03 -9.74 -32.61
C ALA A 244 8.87 -8.76 -32.40
N GLU A 245 7.70 -9.29 -32.02
CA GLU A 245 6.52 -8.48 -31.70
C GLU A 245 6.79 -7.52 -30.53
N LEU A 246 7.41 -8.03 -29.47
CA LEU A 246 7.80 -7.21 -28.32
C LEU A 246 8.81 -6.12 -28.70
N GLU A 247 9.81 -6.44 -29.52
CA GLU A 247 10.77 -5.45 -30.02
C GLU A 247 10.09 -4.36 -30.84
N GLU A 248 9.15 -4.72 -31.73
CA GLU A 248 8.39 -3.77 -32.55
C GLU A 248 7.54 -2.83 -31.67
N VAL A 249 6.87 -3.37 -30.66
CA VAL A 249 6.08 -2.58 -29.71
C VAL A 249 6.98 -1.63 -28.90
N LEU A 250 8.11 -2.11 -28.38
CA LEU A 250 9.06 -1.27 -27.66
C LEU A 250 9.67 -0.18 -28.57
N ALA A 251 10.01 -0.53 -29.80
CA ALA A 251 10.58 0.41 -30.78
C ALA A 251 9.59 1.51 -31.17
N SER A 252 8.33 1.15 -31.46
CA SER A 252 7.28 2.09 -31.84
C SER A 252 6.96 3.12 -30.74
N HIS A 253 7.23 2.78 -29.49
CA HIS A 253 7.06 3.67 -28.33
C HIS A 253 8.37 4.35 -27.89
N GLY A 254 9.49 4.19 -28.63
CA GLY A 254 10.78 4.78 -28.25
C GLY A 254 11.42 4.16 -27.01
N LEU A 255 10.90 3.04 -26.51
CA LEU A 255 11.30 2.39 -25.25
C LEU A 255 12.56 1.54 -25.36
N LEU A 256 13.22 1.57 -26.51
CA LEU A 256 14.53 0.97 -26.71
C LEU A 256 15.66 1.99 -26.44
N SER A 257 15.41 3.27 -26.16
CA SER A 257 16.51 4.21 -25.85
C SER A 257 17.31 3.77 -24.61
N SER A 258 18.57 4.19 -24.48
CA SER A 258 19.37 3.94 -23.27
C SER A 258 18.89 4.77 -22.06
N SER A 259 18.10 5.81 -22.32
CA SER A 259 17.50 6.67 -21.31
C SER A 259 16.12 6.19 -20.86
N ALA A 260 15.52 5.24 -21.59
CA ALA A 260 14.23 4.67 -21.22
C ALA A 260 14.31 3.82 -19.96
N ARG A 261 13.22 3.86 -19.19
CA ARG A 261 13.05 3.12 -17.94
C ARG A 261 11.80 2.25 -18.02
N LEU A 262 12.00 0.96 -17.84
CA LEU A 262 10.98 -0.07 -17.93
C LEU A 262 10.78 -0.68 -16.55
N VAL A 263 9.53 -0.72 -16.11
CA VAL A 263 9.12 -1.38 -14.87
C VAL A 263 8.21 -2.54 -15.21
N LEU A 264 8.66 -3.77 -15.01
CA LEU A 264 7.84 -4.96 -15.15
C LEU A 264 7.07 -5.21 -13.86
N SER A 265 5.74 -5.29 -13.96
CA SER A 265 4.90 -5.81 -12.88
C SER A 265 5.14 -7.32 -12.73
N TYR A 266 5.91 -7.71 -11.72
CA TYR A 266 6.46 -9.05 -11.61
C TYR A 266 5.89 -9.80 -10.41
N SER A 267 5.01 -10.78 -10.66
CA SER A 267 4.40 -11.62 -9.63
C SER A 267 5.20 -12.90 -9.34
N GLY A 268 6.17 -13.25 -10.18
CA GLY A 268 6.88 -14.53 -10.12
C GLY A 268 6.09 -15.73 -10.68
N GLY A 269 4.86 -15.50 -11.13
CA GLY A 269 4.08 -16.46 -11.91
C GLY A 269 4.65 -16.66 -13.32
N VAL A 270 4.10 -17.65 -14.03
CA VAL A 270 4.57 -18.06 -15.37
C VAL A 270 4.56 -16.89 -16.35
N ASP A 271 3.48 -16.12 -16.41
CA ASP A 271 3.32 -15.06 -17.41
C ASP A 271 4.32 -13.93 -17.20
N SER A 272 4.43 -13.44 -15.96
CA SER A 272 5.39 -12.39 -15.61
C SER A 272 6.85 -12.85 -15.77
N THR A 273 7.14 -14.14 -15.54
CA THR A 273 8.47 -14.72 -15.74
C THR A 273 8.80 -14.87 -17.22
N ALA A 274 7.87 -15.39 -18.02
CA ALA A 274 8.04 -15.48 -19.47
C ALA A 274 8.24 -14.08 -20.08
N HIS A 275 7.46 -13.09 -19.65
CA HIS A 275 7.58 -11.70 -20.09
C HIS A 275 8.97 -11.13 -19.73
N LEU A 276 9.46 -11.36 -18.51
CA LEU A 276 10.82 -10.96 -18.11
C LEU A 276 11.89 -11.57 -19.03
N LEU A 277 11.81 -12.87 -19.31
CA LEU A 277 12.78 -13.56 -20.16
C LEU A 277 12.74 -13.05 -21.62
N LEU A 278 11.55 -12.84 -22.18
CA LEU A 278 11.40 -12.26 -23.52
C LEU A 278 11.97 -10.84 -23.59
N LEU A 279 11.69 -10.00 -22.59
CA LEU A 279 12.27 -8.65 -22.48
C LEU A 279 13.80 -8.69 -22.45
N LEU A 280 14.38 -9.54 -21.61
CA LEU A 280 15.83 -9.67 -21.52
C LEU A 280 16.46 -10.16 -22.83
N ALA A 281 15.81 -11.09 -23.54
CA ALA A 281 16.28 -11.57 -24.83
C ALA A 281 16.30 -10.45 -25.88
N VAL A 282 15.23 -9.63 -25.95
CA VAL A 282 15.14 -8.46 -26.84
C VAL A 282 16.22 -7.43 -26.49
N LEU A 283 16.29 -7.01 -25.21
CA LEU A 283 17.16 -5.93 -24.77
C LEU A 283 18.65 -6.28 -24.86
N ARG A 284 19.03 -7.53 -24.57
CA ARG A 284 20.45 -7.95 -24.50
C ARG A 284 20.99 -8.50 -25.81
N PHE A 285 20.18 -9.20 -26.60
CA PHE A 285 20.70 -10.01 -27.72
C PHE A 285 20.29 -9.50 -29.11
N ARG A 286 19.06 -9.01 -29.32
CA ARG A 286 18.65 -8.55 -30.66
C ARG A 286 19.37 -7.27 -31.11
N ARG A 287 19.63 -6.34 -30.19
CA ARG A 287 20.32 -5.07 -30.52
C ARG A 287 21.74 -5.28 -31.03
N ARG A 288 22.47 -6.27 -30.47
CA ARG A 288 23.84 -6.58 -30.88
C ARG A 288 23.91 -7.07 -32.33
N SER A 289 22.93 -7.83 -32.78
CA SER A 289 22.85 -8.34 -34.15
C SER A 289 22.65 -7.22 -35.17
N SER A 290 21.79 -6.24 -34.86
CA SER A 290 21.52 -5.10 -35.77
C SER A 290 22.75 -4.21 -35.99
N ASN A 291 23.51 -3.92 -34.94
CA ASN A 291 24.71 -3.09 -35.03
C ASN A 291 25.86 -3.79 -35.76
N PHE A 292 25.96 -5.12 -35.69
CA PHE A 292 27.00 -5.87 -36.38
C PHE A 292 26.81 -5.89 -37.90
N VAL A 293 25.57 -5.98 -38.39
CA VAL A 293 25.26 -5.98 -39.83
C VAL A 293 25.58 -4.62 -40.48
N ASN A 294 25.34 -3.51 -39.79
CA ASN A 294 25.63 -2.18 -40.34
C ASN A 294 27.14 -1.86 -40.41
N ASN A 295 27.96 -2.32 -39.46
CA ASN A 295 29.39 -2.01 -39.46
C ASN A 295 30.20 -2.75 -40.55
N ASN A 296 29.77 -3.96 -40.95
CA ASN A 296 30.49 -4.71 -41.99
C ASN A 296 30.26 -4.16 -43.41
N ASN A 297 29.19 -3.39 -43.64
CA ASN A 297 28.90 -2.85 -44.97
C ASN A 297 29.65 -1.53 -45.26
N SER A 298 30.16 -0.84 -44.22
CA SER A 298 30.86 0.44 -44.39
C SER A 298 32.37 0.32 -44.68
N ASN A 299 32.97 -0.86 -44.53
CA ASN A 299 34.43 -1.02 -44.65
C ASN A 299 34.93 -1.55 -45.99
N ASN A 300 34.04 -1.77 -46.99
CA ASN A 300 34.42 -2.42 -48.25
C ASN A 300 34.48 -1.49 -49.48
N ASN A 301 34.36 -0.17 -49.30
CA ASN A 301 34.34 0.79 -50.42
C ASN A 301 35.57 1.71 -50.53
N ASN A 302 36.73 1.31 -49.99
CA ASN A 302 37.96 2.11 -50.15
C ASN A 302 39.17 1.29 -50.63
N SER A 303 38.99 0.51 -51.71
CA SER A 303 40.11 0.10 -52.56
C SER A 303 39.82 0.48 -53.99
N ASN A 304 40.07 1.75 -54.30
CA ASN A 304 40.35 2.17 -55.66
C ASN A 304 41.86 2.00 -55.92
N ASN A 305 42.14 1.15 -56.92
CA ASN A 305 43.28 1.18 -57.84
C ASN A 305 44.69 1.02 -57.27
N HIS A 306 45.21 -0.20 -57.38
CA HIS A 306 46.32 -0.40 -58.32
C HIS A 306 46.25 -1.80 -58.94
N SER A 307 45.98 -1.83 -60.23
CA SER A 307 46.26 -2.95 -61.12
C SER A 307 47.76 -3.22 -61.12
N ASP A 308 48.17 -4.43 -60.76
CA ASP A 308 49.05 -5.24 -61.62
C ASP A 308 49.13 -6.70 -61.12
N ASN A 309 48.55 -7.57 -61.94
CA ASN A 309 49.11 -8.83 -62.41
C ASN A 309 49.98 -9.65 -61.43
N SER A 310 49.39 -10.68 -60.81
CA SER A 310 50.10 -11.93 -60.55
C SER A 310 49.11 -13.08 -60.30
N ASN A 311 49.20 -14.10 -61.14
CA ASN A 311 48.65 -15.43 -60.88
C ASN A 311 49.22 -15.95 -59.56
N ASN A 312 48.37 -16.23 -58.58
CA ASN A 312 48.67 -17.30 -57.65
C ASN A 312 47.40 -18.01 -57.20
N ASN A 313 47.50 -19.32 -57.31
CA ASN A 313 46.48 -20.32 -57.10
C ASN A 313 46.59 -20.77 -55.65
N ASP A 314 45.90 -20.09 -54.73
CA ASP A 314 45.84 -20.52 -53.33
C ASP A 314 44.39 -20.79 -52.92
N ASN A 315 44.13 -22.08 -52.65
CA ASN A 315 42.93 -22.59 -51.99
C ASN A 315 42.79 -21.96 -50.61
N ASN A 316 42.19 -20.77 -50.55
CA ASN A 316 41.92 -20.11 -49.29
C ASN A 316 40.59 -20.65 -48.72
N HIS A 317 40.66 -21.75 -47.97
CA HIS A 317 39.62 -22.15 -47.04
C HIS A 317 39.51 -21.09 -45.94
N ASN A 318 38.74 -20.05 -46.23
CA ASN A 318 38.41 -19.01 -45.28
C ASN A 318 37.42 -19.58 -44.25
N HIS A 319 37.94 -20.31 -43.27
CA HIS A 319 37.23 -20.64 -42.04
C HIS A 319 37.01 -19.34 -41.28
N ASN A 320 35.86 -18.72 -41.54
CA ASN A 320 35.37 -17.55 -40.82
C ASN A 320 34.96 -18.01 -39.41
N ASN A 321 35.97 -18.20 -38.56
CA ASN A 321 35.81 -18.58 -37.16
C ASN A 321 35.33 -17.34 -36.39
N ASN A 322 34.03 -17.06 -36.47
CA ASN A 322 33.36 -16.11 -35.59
C ASN A 322 33.30 -16.72 -34.18
N ASN A 323 34.44 -16.72 -33.50
CA ASN A 323 34.58 -17.14 -32.13
C ASN A 323 33.88 -16.08 -31.26
N PHE A 324 32.58 -16.28 -31.05
CA PHE A 324 31.76 -15.46 -30.19
C PHE A 324 32.32 -15.59 -28.77
N ASP A 325 33.03 -14.56 -28.31
CA ASP A 325 33.64 -14.55 -26.97
C ASP A 325 32.55 -14.42 -25.90
N SER A 326 31.95 -15.56 -25.55
CA SER A 326 30.86 -15.70 -24.57
C SER A 326 31.27 -15.24 -23.17
N SER A 327 32.58 -15.14 -22.88
CA SER A 327 33.09 -14.76 -21.56
C SER A 327 32.87 -13.29 -21.19
N ARG A 328 32.56 -12.43 -22.17
CA ARG A 328 32.33 -10.98 -21.97
C ARG A 328 30.87 -10.57 -21.77
N CYS A 329 29.92 -11.50 -21.84
CA CYS A 329 28.49 -11.14 -21.87
C CYS A 329 27.85 -10.94 -20.48
N VAL A 330 28.48 -11.39 -19.40
CA VAL A 330 27.84 -11.48 -18.06
C VAL A 330 28.51 -10.57 -17.01
N SER A 331 29.72 -10.07 -17.26
CA SER A 331 30.47 -9.26 -16.27
C SER A 331 30.28 -7.74 -16.46
N GLY A 332 29.26 -7.20 -15.79
CA GLY A 332 29.29 -5.87 -15.14
C GLY A 332 29.49 -4.60 -15.98
N ARG A 333 29.52 -4.64 -17.31
CA ARG A 333 29.43 -3.40 -18.10
C ARG A 333 28.00 -2.89 -18.07
N ALA A 334 27.84 -1.61 -17.76
CA ALA A 334 26.60 -0.89 -17.99
C ALA A 334 26.13 -1.20 -19.41
N MET A 335 25.02 -1.92 -19.55
CA MET A 335 24.43 -2.20 -20.84
C MET A 335 23.96 -0.86 -21.39
N ASP A 336 24.41 -0.49 -22.60
CA ASP A 336 23.94 0.70 -23.33
C ASP A 336 22.49 0.51 -23.83
N GLY A 337 21.57 0.24 -22.91
CA GLY A 337 20.16 -0.08 -23.17
C GLY A 337 19.24 0.48 -22.09
N PRO A 338 17.91 0.34 -22.27
CA PRO A 338 16.95 0.83 -21.31
C PRO A 338 17.16 0.16 -19.95
N GLY A 339 16.96 0.92 -18.88
CA GLY A 339 16.92 0.38 -17.52
C GLY A 339 15.68 -0.51 -17.38
N LEU A 340 15.85 -1.72 -16.87
CA LEU A 340 14.76 -2.65 -16.57
C LEU A 340 14.76 -2.99 -15.08
N SER A 341 13.63 -2.78 -14.44
CA SER A 341 13.38 -3.12 -13.04
C SER A 341 12.13 -3.99 -12.93
N CYS A 342 12.09 -4.87 -11.94
CA CYS A 342 10.90 -5.64 -11.57
C CYS A 342 10.31 -5.11 -10.28
N LEU A 343 8.97 -4.98 -10.21
CA LEU A 343 8.24 -4.67 -8.98
C LEU A 343 7.31 -5.82 -8.61
N LEU A 344 7.49 -6.37 -7.40
CA LEU A 344 6.55 -7.28 -6.76
C LEU A 344 5.67 -6.52 -5.75
N LEU A 345 4.35 -6.73 -5.84
CA LEU A 345 3.37 -6.22 -4.88
C LEU A 345 2.87 -7.39 -4.02
N CYS A 346 3.24 -7.40 -2.75
CA CYS A 346 2.82 -8.43 -1.80
C CYS A 346 1.48 -8.01 -1.18
N TYR A 347 0.44 -8.84 -1.33
CA TYR A 347 -0.87 -8.61 -0.69
C TYR A 347 -1.06 -9.55 0.50
N PRO A 348 -1.74 -9.12 1.58
CA PRO A 348 -1.87 -9.87 2.82
C PRO A 348 -3.04 -10.88 2.76
N ASN A 349 -3.42 -11.32 1.56
CA ASN A 349 -4.59 -12.17 1.31
C ASN A 349 -4.23 -13.65 1.18
N ARG A 350 -2.95 -13.98 1.33
CA ARG A 350 -2.39 -15.31 1.18
C ARG A 350 -1.70 -15.72 2.47
N ASP A 351 -1.40 -17.00 2.61
CA ASP A 351 -0.62 -17.47 3.74
C ASP A 351 0.76 -16.78 3.77
N GLN A 352 1.22 -16.40 4.97
CA GLN A 352 2.46 -15.66 5.13
C GLN A 352 3.68 -16.46 4.60
N GLN A 353 3.64 -17.79 4.67
CA GLN A 353 4.72 -18.64 4.14
C GLN A 353 4.71 -18.66 2.61
N GLU A 354 3.53 -18.63 1.97
CA GLU A 354 3.43 -18.53 0.51
C GLU A 354 3.97 -17.20 0.00
N VAL A 355 3.60 -16.08 0.66
CA VAL A 355 4.08 -14.73 0.31
C VAL A 355 5.59 -14.64 0.46
N GLU A 356 6.14 -15.16 1.56
CA GLU A 356 7.59 -15.21 1.77
C GLU A 356 8.28 -16.09 0.71
N GLY A 357 7.71 -17.25 0.39
CA GLY A 357 8.22 -18.14 -0.65
C GLY A 357 8.26 -17.49 -2.04
N GLU A 358 7.19 -16.78 -2.42
CA GLU A 358 7.13 -16.01 -3.67
C GLU A 358 8.15 -14.87 -3.71
N MET A 359 8.28 -14.12 -2.61
CA MET A 359 9.27 -13.05 -2.50
C MET A 359 10.70 -13.60 -2.61
N GLN A 360 11.01 -14.73 -1.99
CA GLN A 360 12.32 -15.37 -2.08
C GLN A 360 12.60 -15.88 -3.51
N TRP A 361 11.60 -16.48 -4.15
CA TRP A 361 11.69 -16.96 -5.53
C TRP A 361 11.94 -15.82 -6.53
N THR A 362 11.12 -14.77 -6.49
CA THR A 362 11.23 -13.60 -7.37
C THR A 362 12.56 -12.88 -7.17
N ARG A 363 12.99 -12.69 -5.92
CA ARG A 363 14.31 -12.15 -5.57
C ARG A 363 15.44 -12.97 -6.20
N TRP A 364 15.39 -14.29 -6.06
CA TRP A 364 16.41 -15.17 -6.62
C TRP A 364 16.47 -15.09 -8.15
N ILE A 365 15.31 -15.11 -8.85
CA ILE A 365 15.25 -14.95 -10.31
C ILE A 365 15.86 -13.61 -10.74
N CYS A 366 15.40 -12.50 -10.17
CA CYS A 366 15.86 -11.17 -10.57
C CYS A 366 17.36 -10.99 -10.32
N GLN A 367 17.88 -11.50 -9.20
CA GLN A 367 19.32 -11.50 -8.93
C GLN A 367 20.08 -12.34 -9.96
N LYS A 368 19.61 -13.55 -10.25
CA LYS A 368 20.26 -14.44 -11.25
C LYS A 368 20.26 -13.84 -12.65
N LEU A 369 19.20 -13.12 -13.01
CA LEU A 369 19.10 -12.45 -14.28
C LEU A 369 19.80 -11.09 -14.31
N GLY A 370 20.28 -10.57 -13.17
CA GLY A 370 20.89 -9.23 -13.08
C GLY A 370 19.90 -8.12 -13.40
N VAL A 371 18.72 -8.16 -12.76
CA VAL A 371 17.63 -7.19 -12.91
C VAL A 371 17.34 -6.59 -11.54
N ASP A 372 17.19 -5.26 -11.48
CA ASP A 372 16.85 -4.59 -10.23
C ASP A 372 15.48 -5.05 -9.74
N PHE A 373 15.39 -5.38 -8.45
CA PHE A 373 14.18 -5.94 -7.85
C PHE A 373 13.68 -5.07 -6.71
N PHE A 374 12.43 -4.66 -6.84
CA PHE A 374 11.72 -3.84 -5.87
C PHE A 374 10.52 -4.61 -5.33
N VAL A 375 10.22 -4.40 -4.05
CA VAL A 375 9.08 -5.00 -3.37
C VAL A 375 8.27 -3.91 -2.68
N TYR A 376 6.95 -4.06 -2.69
CA TYR A 376 6.08 -3.26 -1.85
C TYR A 376 5.03 -4.14 -1.17
N ASN A 377 4.94 -4.02 0.17
CA ASN A 377 3.99 -4.76 0.99
C ASN A 377 2.69 -3.95 1.17
N VAL A 378 1.64 -4.35 0.48
CA VAL A 378 0.31 -3.77 0.61
C VAL A 378 -0.29 -4.23 1.94
N ARG A 379 -0.71 -3.30 2.80
CA ARG A 379 -1.34 -3.59 4.11
C ARG A 379 -2.87 -3.58 4.07
N LEU A 380 -3.47 -3.46 2.88
CA LEU A 380 -4.92 -3.59 2.71
C LEU A 380 -5.33 -5.07 2.69
N THR A 381 -6.14 -5.45 3.68
CA THR A 381 -6.80 -6.75 3.72
C THR A 381 -7.97 -6.78 2.73
N ARG A 382 -8.03 -7.82 1.90
CA ARG A 382 -9.16 -8.04 0.99
C ARG A 382 -10.42 -8.37 1.79
N PRO A 383 -11.57 -7.75 1.48
CA PRO A 383 -12.82 -8.15 2.09
C PRO A 383 -13.14 -9.60 1.66
N HIS A 384 -13.19 -10.52 2.63
CA HIS A 384 -13.60 -11.90 2.41
C HIS A 384 -15.10 -12.03 2.65
N GLY A 385 -15.87 -12.36 1.63
CA GLY A 385 -17.29 -12.62 1.77
C GLY A 385 -17.95 -12.90 0.44
N ASP A 386 -18.52 -14.10 0.30
CA ASP A 386 -19.64 -14.29 -0.60
C ASP A 386 -20.73 -13.29 -0.22
N VAL A 387 -21.23 -12.56 -1.20
CA VAL A 387 -22.26 -11.50 -1.10
C VAL A 387 -23.53 -11.94 -0.33
N GLY A 388 -23.68 -13.24 -0.01
CA GLY A 388 -24.80 -13.82 0.73
C GLY A 388 -24.56 -14.24 2.18
N SER A 389 -23.33 -14.28 2.69
CA SER A 389 -23.13 -14.53 4.13
C SER A 389 -23.01 -13.19 4.85
N SER A 390 -23.92 -12.93 5.79
CA SER A 390 -24.09 -11.68 6.54
C SER A 390 -22.91 -11.33 7.49
N GLY A 391 -21.70 -11.78 7.16
CA GLY A 391 -20.47 -11.56 7.88
C GLY A 391 -19.82 -10.26 7.40
N SER A 392 -19.87 -9.26 8.28
CA SER A 392 -19.02 -8.06 8.30
C SER A 392 -17.70 -8.22 7.52
N SER A 393 -17.45 -7.36 6.53
CA SER A 393 -16.16 -7.28 5.85
C SER A 393 -15.09 -6.90 6.87
N SER A 394 -14.15 -7.80 7.15
CA SER A 394 -13.13 -7.62 8.20
C SER A 394 -12.29 -6.35 8.05
N CYS A 395 -12.20 -5.76 6.87
CA CYS A 395 -11.43 -4.56 6.58
C CYS A 395 -12.25 -3.25 6.48
N GLY A 396 -13.57 -3.30 6.63
CA GLY A 396 -14.46 -2.13 6.52
C GLY A 396 -14.57 -1.50 5.12
N LEU A 397 -13.92 -2.09 4.11
CA LEU A 397 -14.04 -1.70 2.70
C LEU A 397 -14.96 -2.67 1.96
N THR A 398 -15.73 -2.12 1.02
CA THR A 398 -16.39 -2.93 -0.02
C THR A 398 -15.35 -3.54 -0.96
N ARG A 399 -15.74 -4.56 -1.73
CA ARG A 399 -14.85 -5.20 -2.72
C ARG A 399 -14.39 -4.18 -3.77
N GLU A 400 -15.31 -3.36 -4.24
CA GLU A 400 -15.07 -2.34 -5.25
C GLU A 400 -14.11 -1.25 -4.74
N GLU A 401 -14.27 -0.82 -3.48
CA GLU A 401 -13.34 0.12 -2.84
C GLU A 401 -11.96 -0.49 -2.67
N TYR A 402 -11.87 -1.75 -2.24
CA TYR A 402 -10.61 -2.46 -2.13
C TYR A 402 -9.89 -2.56 -3.48
N GLU A 403 -10.59 -2.98 -4.53
CA GLU A 403 -10.04 -3.10 -5.88
C GLU A 403 -9.59 -1.74 -6.43
N ARG A 404 -10.37 -0.68 -6.21
CA ARG A 404 -9.99 0.69 -6.59
C ARG A 404 -8.73 1.16 -5.84
N HIS A 405 -8.70 1.05 -4.52
CA HIS A 405 -7.59 1.54 -3.70
C HIS A 405 -6.31 0.73 -3.89
N SER A 406 -6.40 -0.60 -4.01
CA SER A 406 -5.23 -1.44 -4.31
C SER A 406 -4.65 -1.12 -5.70
N LYS A 407 -5.49 -0.80 -6.69
CA LYS A 407 -5.06 -0.31 -8.00
C LYS A 407 -4.38 1.06 -7.93
N GLU A 408 -4.94 2.01 -7.18
CA GLU A 408 -4.34 3.33 -6.95
C GLU A 408 -2.94 3.21 -6.32
N ILE A 409 -2.80 2.40 -5.26
CA ILE A 409 -1.51 2.11 -4.61
C ILE A 409 -0.53 1.48 -5.60
N ARG A 410 -0.95 0.46 -6.35
CA ARG A 410 -0.13 -0.20 -7.38
C ARG A 410 0.42 0.81 -8.40
N PHE A 411 -0.45 1.67 -8.94
CA PHE A 411 -0.05 2.67 -9.92
C PHE A 411 0.87 3.75 -9.33
N ARG A 412 0.65 4.12 -8.07
CA ARG A 412 1.59 4.98 -7.33
C ARG A 412 2.98 4.36 -7.26
N MET A 413 3.09 3.07 -6.90
CA MET A 413 4.39 2.39 -6.79
C MET A 413 5.12 2.31 -8.14
N TYR A 414 4.39 2.04 -9.24
CA TYR A 414 5.00 2.12 -10.57
C TYR A 414 5.53 3.52 -10.88
N ARG A 415 4.74 4.56 -10.55
CA ARG A 415 5.15 5.96 -10.77
C ARG A 415 6.40 6.32 -9.98
N CYS A 416 6.58 5.83 -8.74
CA CYS A 416 7.82 6.04 -7.98
C CYS A 416 9.04 5.56 -8.78
N LEU A 417 8.97 4.37 -9.36
CA LEU A 417 10.10 3.75 -10.07
C LEU A 417 10.40 4.42 -11.43
N LEU A 418 9.40 5.08 -12.01
CA LEU A 418 9.56 5.87 -13.23
C LEU A 418 9.96 7.32 -12.96
N GLU A 419 10.11 7.73 -11.69
CA GLU A 419 10.47 9.10 -11.35
C GLU A 419 11.87 9.46 -11.87
N GLY A 420 11.94 10.54 -12.67
CA GLY A 420 13.16 10.97 -13.35
C GLY A 420 13.44 10.26 -14.69
N ALA A 421 12.54 9.39 -15.18
CA ALA A 421 12.54 9.02 -16.59
C ALA A 421 12.24 10.27 -17.45
N PRO A 422 12.90 10.46 -18.61
CA PRO A 422 12.49 11.49 -19.56
C PRO A 422 11.02 11.34 -19.95
N GLU A 423 10.38 12.46 -20.27
CA GLU A 423 8.98 12.46 -20.71
C GLU A 423 8.80 11.55 -21.93
N GLY A 424 7.87 10.59 -21.84
CA GLY A 424 7.62 9.61 -22.89
C GLY A 424 8.59 8.42 -22.93
N GLU A 425 9.61 8.37 -22.07
CA GLU A 425 10.60 7.28 -22.04
C GLU A 425 10.45 6.36 -20.82
N GLY A 426 9.40 6.53 -20.03
CA GLY A 426 9.04 5.63 -18.92
C GLY A 426 7.85 4.74 -19.26
N ALA A 427 7.95 3.44 -19.05
CA ALA A 427 6.84 2.51 -19.26
C ALA A 427 6.71 1.45 -18.17
N VAL A 428 5.46 1.10 -17.87
CA VAL A 428 5.10 -0.05 -17.06
C VAL A 428 4.67 -1.17 -17.98
N LEU A 429 5.26 -2.35 -17.80
CA LEU A 429 4.95 -3.54 -18.57
C LEU A 429 4.14 -4.49 -17.70
N LEU A 430 2.98 -4.91 -18.21
CA LEU A 430 2.07 -5.84 -17.54
C LEU A 430 2.10 -7.17 -18.31
N GLY A 431 2.14 -8.28 -17.58
CA GLY A 431 2.08 -9.63 -18.17
C GLY A 431 0.68 -10.11 -18.51
N HIS A 432 -0.25 -9.22 -18.87
CA HIS A 432 -1.60 -9.63 -19.25
C HIS A 432 -1.59 -10.29 -20.63
N HIS A 433 -2.23 -11.44 -20.76
CA HIS A 433 -2.34 -12.20 -22.00
C HIS A 433 -3.77 -12.18 -22.56
N GLN A 434 -3.98 -12.88 -23.68
CA GLN A 434 -5.25 -12.89 -24.38
C GLN A 434 -6.39 -13.42 -23.49
N ASP A 435 -6.13 -14.46 -22.68
CA ASP A 435 -7.16 -15.00 -21.78
C ASP A 435 -7.62 -13.97 -20.74
N ASP A 436 -6.72 -13.15 -20.17
CA ASP A 436 -7.12 -12.06 -19.25
C ASP A 436 -8.04 -11.05 -19.95
N MET A 437 -7.78 -10.75 -21.22
CA MET A 437 -8.61 -9.83 -22.01
C MET A 437 -10.00 -10.43 -22.25
N ASP A 438 -10.08 -11.74 -22.49
CA ASP A 438 -11.35 -12.44 -22.69
C ASP A 438 -12.14 -12.60 -21.39
N GLU A 439 -11.47 -12.86 -20.27
CA GLU A 439 -12.08 -12.81 -18.93
C GLU A 439 -12.68 -11.44 -18.63
N ASN A 440 -11.94 -10.36 -18.89
CA ASN A 440 -12.44 -8.99 -18.70
C ASN A 440 -13.65 -8.69 -19.60
N ARG A 441 -13.63 -9.13 -20.86
CA ARG A 441 -14.78 -8.99 -21.78
C ARG A 441 -16.01 -9.72 -21.25
N LEU A 442 -15.84 -10.93 -20.72
CA LEU A 442 -16.94 -11.71 -20.13
C LEU A 442 -17.49 -11.03 -18.87
N ASP A 443 -16.63 -10.55 -17.98
CA ASP A 443 -17.05 -9.81 -16.78
C ASP A 443 -17.87 -8.55 -17.15
N HIS A 444 -17.45 -7.81 -18.18
CA HIS A 444 -18.19 -6.66 -18.70
C HIS A 444 -19.54 -7.00 -19.32
N LEU A 445 -19.72 -8.20 -19.87
CA LEU A 445 -20.99 -8.65 -20.44
C LEU A 445 -21.98 -9.14 -19.37
N MET A 446 -21.48 -9.56 -18.20
CA MET A 446 -22.30 -10.06 -17.09
C MET A 446 -22.79 -8.95 -16.15
N LYS A 447 -22.12 -7.79 -16.15
CA LYS A 447 -22.51 -6.57 -15.44
C LYS A 447 -23.49 -5.76 -16.28
#